data_AF-A0A517Y2X9-F1
#
_entry.id   AF-A0A517Y2X9-F1
#
_cell.length_a   1.000
_cell.length_b   1.000
_cell.length_c   1.000
_cell.angle_alpha   90.00
_cell.angle_beta   90.00
_cell.angle_gamma   90.00
#
_symmetry.space_group_name_H-M   'P 1'
#
loop_
_entity.id
_entity.type
_entity.pdbx_description
1 polymer ?
#
loop_
_entity_poly.entity_id
_entity_poly.type
_entity_poly.pdbx_seq_one_letter_code
_entity_poly.pdbx_strand_id
1 'polypeptide(L)'
;MTAKPTDADVSSSTPLPPVAEVSSPTPLPPDVAPISRAIQTTTCDRVQRSLEGYVGGGLSEVERVGLAFHLSLCTTCKIVADEYLEIVRLAGTLRPADPPPDVEARLRKFIGRAIGRPDTGNR
;
A
#
# COMPACT_ATOMS: atom_id res chain seq x y z
N MET A 1 -55.67 47.18 28.52
CA MET A 1 -54.80 46.40 29.42
C MET A 1 -53.70 45.79 28.56
N THR A 2 -52.68 46.58 28.21
CA THR A 2 -51.37 46.68 28.90
C THR A 2 -50.48 45.46 28.69
N ALA A 3 -49.58 45.51 27.71
CA ALA A 3 -48.12 45.49 27.91
C ALA A 3 -47.39 45.16 26.58
N LYS A 4 -46.40 46.00 26.25
CA LYS A 4 -45.38 45.85 25.20
C LYS A 4 -44.09 45.30 25.86
N PRO A 5 -42.94 45.31 25.16
CA PRO A 5 -42.20 44.21 24.52
C PRO A 5 -41.06 43.65 25.41
N THR A 6 -40.36 42.59 24.97
CA THR A 6 -38.97 42.38 25.40
C THR A 6 -38.17 41.60 24.35
N ASP A 7 -37.28 42.31 23.66
CA ASP A 7 -36.10 41.78 23.01
C ASP A 7 -35.16 41.18 24.06
N ALA A 8 -34.59 40.01 23.80
CA ALA A 8 -33.39 39.53 24.48
C ALA A 8 -32.59 38.65 23.54
N ASP A 9 -31.80 39.32 22.70
CA ASP A 9 -30.54 38.83 22.16
C ASP A 9 -29.65 38.33 23.30
N VAL A 10 -29.25 37.06 23.27
CA VAL A 10 -28.12 36.55 24.06
C VAL A 10 -27.24 35.70 23.15
N SER A 11 -26.42 36.41 22.38
CA SER A 11 -25.26 35.89 21.67
C SER A 11 -24.17 35.58 22.70
N SER A 12 -24.06 34.31 23.11
CA SER A 12 -22.98 33.84 24.00
C SER A 12 -21.78 33.38 23.18
N SER A 13 -20.94 34.33 22.79
CA SER A 13 -19.60 34.05 22.28
C SER A 13 -18.69 33.61 23.41
N THR A 14 -18.47 32.30 23.52
CA THR A 14 -17.44 31.73 24.42
C THR A 14 -16.07 31.94 23.76
N PRO A 15 -15.07 32.54 24.43
CA PRO A 15 -13.72 32.61 23.89
C PRO A 15 -13.08 31.22 23.90
N LEU A 16 -12.57 30.79 22.75
CA LEU A 16 -11.71 29.60 22.67
C LEU A 16 -10.39 29.86 23.42
N PRO A 17 -9.83 28.87 24.13
CA PRO A 17 -8.52 29.00 24.75
C PRO A 17 -7.43 29.21 23.68
N PRO A 18 -6.31 29.88 24.03
CA PRO A 18 -5.18 30.02 23.13
C PRO A 18 -4.67 28.63 22.75
N VAL A 19 -4.67 28.34 21.45
CA VAL A 19 -3.98 27.17 20.90
C VAL A 19 -2.51 27.27 21.29
N ALA A 20 -2.10 26.43 22.24
CA ALA A 20 -0.71 26.26 22.57
C ALA A 20 0.02 25.87 21.29
N GLU A 21 0.98 26.71 20.89
CA GLU A 21 1.94 26.43 19.83
C GLU A 21 2.55 25.05 20.11
N VAL A 22 2.14 24.06 19.31
CA VAL A 22 2.80 22.76 19.25
C VAL A 22 4.20 23.04 18.75
N SER A 23 5.12 23.05 19.71
CA SER A 23 6.55 23.16 19.51
C SER A 23 7.01 22.17 18.45
N SER A 24 7.96 22.65 17.65
CA SER A 24 8.47 22.07 16.42
C SER A 24 8.61 20.53 16.44
N PRO A 25 8.32 19.85 15.31
CA PRO A 25 8.49 18.42 15.22
C PRO A 25 9.94 18.04 15.51
N THR A 26 10.14 17.21 16.52
CA THR A 26 11.44 16.57 16.80
C THR A 26 11.95 15.90 15.52
N PRO A 27 13.19 16.16 15.07
CA PRO A 27 13.75 15.50 13.91
C PRO A 27 13.74 13.99 14.15
N LEU A 28 13.02 13.27 13.29
CA LEU A 28 12.97 11.81 13.35
C LEU A 28 14.38 11.22 13.10
N PRO A 29 14.72 10.10 13.75
CA PRO A 29 15.97 9.41 13.50
C PRO A 29 16.07 8.97 12.02
N PRO A 30 17.30 8.90 11.46
CA PRO A 30 17.53 8.65 10.03
C PRO A 30 16.96 7.31 9.55
N ASP A 31 16.77 6.34 10.43
CA ASP A 31 16.19 5.02 10.11
C ASP A 31 14.66 5.05 9.88
N VAL A 32 13.96 6.12 10.29
CA VAL A 32 12.49 6.25 10.12
C VAL A 32 12.13 7.16 8.94
N ALA A 33 13.05 8.02 8.51
CA ALA A 33 12.89 8.89 7.34
C ALA A 33 12.38 8.19 6.06
N PRO A 34 12.83 6.97 5.68
CA PRO A 34 12.30 6.31 4.50
C PRO A 34 10.82 5.92 4.63
N ILE A 35 10.37 5.55 5.83
CA ILE A 35 8.99 5.10 6.09
C ILE A 35 8.01 6.26 5.99
N SER A 36 8.32 7.40 6.64
CA SER A 36 7.49 8.60 6.59
C SER A 36 7.31 9.12 5.16
N ARG A 37 8.38 9.05 4.35
CA ARG A 37 8.33 9.46 2.94
C ARG A 37 7.51 8.49 2.09
N ALA A 38 7.61 7.19 2.35
CA ALA A 38 6.82 6.19 1.64
C ALA A 38 5.32 6.35 1.91
N ILE A 39 4.96 6.62 3.16
CA ILE A 39 3.58 6.94 3.57
C ILE A 39 3.06 8.17 2.81
N GLN A 40 3.83 9.25 2.75
CA GLN A 40 3.42 10.50 2.07
C GLN A 40 3.37 10.39 0.55
N THR A 41 4.18 9.51 -0.05
CA THR A 41 4.30 9.37 -1.51
C THR A 41 3.43 8.25 -2.10
N THR A 42 2.67 7.54 -1.26
CA THR A 42 1.73 6.52 -1.72
C THR A 42 0.39 7.16 -2.04
N THR A 43 0.14 7.37 -3.34
CA THR A 43 -1.09 7.92 -3.89
C THR A 43 -2.01 6.81 -4.41
N CYS A 44 -3.29 7.10 -4.64
CA CYS A 44 -4.25 6.12 -5.18
C CYS A 44 -3.78 5.48 -6.50
N ASP A 45 -3.24 6.28 -7.43
CA ASP A 45 -2.69 5.76 -8.70
C ASP A 45 -1.49 4.84 -8.48
N ARG A 46 -0.69 5.13 -7.45
CA ARG A 46 0.45 4.30 -7.09
C ARG A 46 0.00 2.98 -6.47
N VAL A 47 -1.06 2.99 -5.66
CA VAL A 47 -1.66 1.76 -5.10
C VAL A 47 -1.94 0.76 -6.20
N GLN A 48 -2.68 1.16 -7.24
CA GLN A 48 -3.07 0.26 -8.34
C GLN A 48 -1.84 -0.38 -9.02
N ARG A 49 -0.79 0.41 -9.26
CA ARG A 49 0.46 -0.10 -9.85
C ARG A 49 1.27 -0.99 -8.90
N SER A 50 1.11 -0.83 -7.60
CA SER A 50 1.85 -1.59 -6.58
C SER A 50 1.17 -2.91 -6.18
N LEU A 51 -0.09 -3.15 -6.58
CA LEU A 51 -0.82 -4.37 -6.19
C LEU A 51 -0.17 -5.67 -6.69
N GLU A 52 0.35 -5.69 -7.92
CA GLU A 52 1.06 -6.86 -8.45
C GLU A 52 2.30 -7.21 -7.61
N GLY A 53 3.14 -6.21 -7.33
CA GLY A 53 4.32 -6.37 -6.49
C GLY A 53 3.95 -6.72 -5.04
N TYR A 54 2.82 -6.25 -4.53
CA TYR A 54 2.35 -6.53 -3.18
C TYR A 54 2.04 -8.02 -3.01
N VAL A 55 1.34 -8.61 -3.99
CA VAL A 55 0.95 -10.03 -3.95
C VAL A 55 2.11 -10.95 -4.34
N GLY A 56 2.93 -10.56 -5.33
CA GLY A 56 4.10 -11.32 -5.77
C GLY A 56 5.32 -11.20 -4.85
N GLY A 57 5.25 -10.43 -3.77
CA GLY A 57 6.38 -10.19 -2.86
C GLY A 57 7.49 -9.30 -3.44
N GLY A 58 7.23 -8.60 -4.54
CA GLY A 58 8.17 -7.70 -5.22
C GLY A 58 8.30 -6.30 -4.62
N LEU A 59 7.45 -5.92 -3.65
CA LEU A 59 7.60 -4.65 -2.94
C LEU A 59 8.69 -4.73 -1.87
N SER A 60 9.50 -3.66 -1.80
CA SER A 60 10.37 -3.43 -0.65
C SER A 60 9.55 -3.24 0.64
N GLU A 61 10.15 -3.46 1.80
CA GLU A 61 9.47 -3.32 3.09
C GLU A 61 8.90 -1.92 3.30
N VAL A 62 9.65 -0.89 2.87
CA VAL A 62 9.24 0.51 2.95
C VAL A 62 7.99 0.78 2.09
N GLU A 63 7.93 0.23 0.88
CA GLU A 63 6.76 0.36 0.00
C GLU A 63 5.56 -0.40 0.56
N ARG A 64 5.80 -1.57 1.16
CA ARG A 64 4.75 -2.39 1.78
C ARG A 64 4.10 -1.65 2.95
N VAL A 65 4.89 -1.02 3.81
CA VAL A 65 4.38 -0.19 4.92
C VAL A 65 3.61 1.03 4.41
N GLY A 66 4.13 1.74 3.40
CA GLY A 66 3.44 2.89 2.79
C GLY A 66 2.09 2.50 2.17
N LEU A 67 2.05 1.37 1.46
CA LEU A 67 0.83 0.81 0.90
C LEU A 67 -0.18 0.40 1.98
N ALA A 68 0.26 -0.36 2.98
CA ALA A 68 -0.60 -0.78 4.09
C ALA A 68 -1.22 0.42 4.82
N PHE A 69 -0.41 1.47 5.06
CA PHE A 69 -0.90 2.71 5.64
C PHE A 69 -1.95 3.38 4.76
N HIS A 70 -1.71 3.53 3.45
CA HIS A 70 -2.68 4.12 2.54
C HIS A 70 -4.00 3.33 2.52
N LEU A 71 -3.95 1.99 2.47
CA LEU A 71 -5.14 1.13 2.49
C LEU A 71 -5.93 1.24 3.81
N SER A 72 -5.27 1.63 4.91
CA SER A 72 -5.96 1.90 6.17
C SER A 72 -6.76 3.20 6.18
N LEU A 73 -6.39 4.17 5.33
CA LEU A 73 -7.00 5.50 5.28
C LEU A 73 -7.96 5.69 4.10
N CYS A 74 -7.75 4.98 2.99
CA CYS A 74 -8.50 5.16 1.75
C CYS A 74 -9.37 3.93 1.46
N THR A 75 -10.67 4.05 1.76
CA THR A 75 -11.66 2.97 1.55
C THR A 75 -11.74 2.52 0.10
N THR A 76 -11.67 3.45 -0.87
CA THR A 76 -11.70 3.11 -2.30
C THR A 76 -10.52 2.23 -2.69
N CYS A 77 -9.31 2.61 -2.28
CA CYS A 77 -8.10 1.83 -2.55
C CYS A 77 -8.15 0.47 -1.85
N LYS A 78 -8.74 0.41 -0.65
CA LYS A 78 -8.97 -0.86 0.06
C LYS A 78 -9.88 -1.80 -0.71
N ILE A 79 -11.04 -1.32 -1.19
CA ILE A 79 -11.96 -2.15 -1.99
C ILE A 79 -11.26 -2.70 -3.22
N VAL A 80 -10.53 -1.86 -3.96
CA VAL A 80 -9.78 -2.29 -5.16
C VAL A 80 -8.71 -3.33 -4.81
N ALA A 81 -7.99 -3.15 -3.70
CA ALA A 81 -7.00 -4.11 -3.24
C ALA A 81 -7.64 -5.45 -2.84
N ASP A 82 -8.75 -5.42 -2.12
CA ASP A 82 -9.49 -6.61 -1.70
C ASP A 82 -10.04 -7.38 -2.91
N GLU A 83 -10.60 -6.68 -3.92
CA GLU A 83 -11.04 -7.26 -5.19
C GLU A 83 -9.87 -7.92 -5.95
N TYR A 84 -8.74 -7.22 -6.05
CA TYR A 84 -7.55 -7.75 -6.72
C TYR A 84 -7.03 -9.02 -6.01
N LEU A 85 -6.96 -9.00 -4.68
CA LEU A 85 -6.53 -10.15 -3.88
C LEU A 85 -7.47 -11.34 -4.06
N GLU A 86 -8.78 -11.09 -4.13
CA GLU A 86 -9.77 -12.14 -4.39
C GLU A 86 -9.61 -12.74 -5.79
N ILE A 87 -9.37 -11.91 -6.82
CA ILE A 87 -9.08 -12.39 -8.18
C ILE A 87 -7.84 -13.28 -8.18
N VAL A 88 -6.74 -12.86 -7.55
CA VAL A 88 -5.52 -13.67 -7.48
C VAL A 88 -5.77 -14.97 -6.72
N ARG A 89 -6.50 -14.93 -5.61
CA ARG A 89 -6.88 -16.12 -4.85
C ARG A 89 -7.66 -17.10 -5.71
N LEU A 90 -8.68 -16.63 -6.44
CA LEU A 90 -9.48 -17.46 -7.34
C LEU A 90 -8.65 -18.02 -8.50
N ALA A 91 -7.79 -17.19 -9.12
CA ALA A 91 -6.89 -17.63 -10.17
C ALA A 91 -5.93 -18.73 -9.67
N GLY A 92 -5.46 -18.63 -8.42
CA GLY A 92 -4.63 -19.66 -7.77
C GLY A 92 -5.34 -20.99 -7.53
N THR A 93 -6.68 -21.04 -7.59
CA THR A 93 -7.44 -22.30 -7.48
C THR A 93 -7.61 -23.03 -8.81
N LEU A 94 -7.18 -22.43 -9.91
CA LEU A 94 -7.31 -23.05 -11.22
C LEU A 94 -6.41 -24.29 -11.32
N ARG A 95 -7.00 -25.34 -11.94
CA ARG A 95 -6.32 -26.38 -12.72
C ARG A 95 -4.92 -25.99 -13.21
N PRO A 96 -3.79 -26.42 -12.62
CA PRO A 96 -2.51 -26.32 -13.34
C PRO A 96 -2.67 -26.99 -14.70
N ALA A 97 -2.39 -26.25 -15.77
CA ALA A 97 -2.43 -26.78 -17.12
C ALA A 97 -1.11 -27.49 -17.40
N ASP A 98 -1.20 -28.72 -17.92
CA ASP A 98 -0.02 -29.41 -18.42
C ASP A 98 0.55 -28.63 -19.62
N PRO A 99 1.86 -28.34 -19.66
CA PRO A 99 2.45 -27.71 -20.81
C PRO A 99 2.34 -28.64 -22.03
N PRO A 100 2.24 -28.08 -23.26
CA PRO A 100 2.32 -28.88 -24.48
C PRO A 100 3.59 -29.77 -24.48
N PRO A 101 3.53 -31.01 -25.01
CA PRO A 101 4.65 -31.97 -24.91
C PRO A 101 5.96 -31.45 -25.51
N ASP A 102 5.89 -30.65 -26.56
CA ASP A 102 7.06 -30.02 -27.21
C ASP A 102 7.69 -28.93 -26.32
N VAL A 103 6.87 -28.14 -25.64
CA VAL A 103 7.31 -27.13 -24.66
C VAL A 103 7.99 -27.82 -23.47
N GLU A 104 7.39 -28.89 -22.96
CA GLU A 104 7.93 -29.65 -21.86
C GLU A 104 9.29 -30.28 -22.22
N ALA A 105 9.39 -30.91 -23.40
CA ALA A 105 10.64 -31.50 -23.89
C ALA A 105 11.76 -30.45 -24.02
N ARG A 106 11.43 -29.25 -24.54
CA ARG A 106 12.37 -28.13 -24.64
C ARG A 106 12.81 -27.63 -23.27
N LEU A 107 11.89 -27.51 -22.33
CA LEU A 107 12.17 -27.07 -20.96
C LEU A 107 13.10 -28.06 -20.24
N ARG A 108 12.80 -29.36 -20.29
CA ARG A 108 13.67 -30.40 -19.69
C ARG A 108 15.08 -30.37 -20.29
N LYS A 109 15.20 -30.20 -21.62
CA LYS A 109 16.50 -30.07 -22.29
C LYS A 109 17.26 -28.82 -21.83
N PHE A 110 16.56 -27.70 -21.63
CA PHE A 110 17.16 -26.46 -21.13
C PHE A 110 17.65 -26.60 -19.69
N ILE A 111 16.81 -27.11 -18.79
CA ILE A 111 17.16 -27.34 -17.38
C ILE A 111 18.32 -28.34 -17.26
N GLY A 112 18.30 -29.42 -18.03
CA GLY A 112 19.38 -30.41 -18.06
C GLY A 112 20.74 -29.80 -18.46
N ARG A 113 20.75 -28.84 -19.40
CA ARG A 113 21.98 -28.10 -19.76
C ARG A 113 22.45 -27.14 -18.67
N ALA A 114 21.52 -26.50 -17.97
CA ALA A 114 21.84 -25.55 -16.89
C ALA A 114 22.43 -26.27 -15.68
N ILE A 115 21.91 -27.45 -15.33
CA ILE A 115 22.40 -28.27 -14.21
C ILE A 115 23.69 -29.02 -14.58
N GLY A 116 23.82 -29.48 -15.83
CA GLY A 116 24.96 -30.25 -16.31
C GLY A 116 26.21 -29.44 -16.67
N ARG A 117 26.21 -28.11 -16.51
CA ARG A 117 27.38 -27.27 -16.76
C ARG A 117 28.19 -27.14 -15.46
N PRO A 118 29.35 -27.82 -15.30
CA PRO A 118 30.27 -27.44 -14.25
C PRO A 118 30.71 -25.99 -14.49
N ASP A 119 30.71 -25.21 -13.41
CA ASP A 119 31.16 -23.83 -13.38
C ASP A 119 32.68 -23.77 -13.67
N THR A 120 33.03 -23.81 -14.95
CA THR A 120 34.41 -23.61 -15.39
C THR A 120 34.65 -22.12 -15.60
N GLY A 121 35.04 -21.46 -14.53
CA GLY A 121 35.96 -20.33 -14.60
C GLY A 121 35.57 -19.11 -13.78
N ASN A 122 36.30 -18.85 -12.68
CA ASN A 122 37.33 -17.80 -12.73
C ASN A 122 38.27 -17.84 -11.51
N ARG A 123 39.56 -18.11 -11.72
CA ARG A 123 40.66 -17.39 -11.07
C ARG A 123 41.87 -17.36 -11.99
#